data_AF-A0A517MA21-F1
#
_entry.id   AF-A0A517MA21-F1
#
_cell.length_a   1.000
_cell.length_b   1.000
_cell.length_c   1.000
_cell.angle_alpha   90.00
_cell.angle_beta   90.00
_cell.angle_gamma   90.00
#
_symmetry.space_group_name_H-M   'P 1'
#
loop_
_entity.id
_entity.type
_entity.pdbx_description
1 polymer ?
#
loop_
_entity_poly.entity_id
_entity_poly.type
_entity_poly.pdbx_seq_one_letter_code
_entity_poly.pdbx_strand_id
1 'polypeptide(L)'
;MRKLFKNKKGQGLVEYGILVGGIALVALAATAILGHKTTDLIGTVAGALPGAHSEDVGPIVSGQLVATTTQSSGTGLVLAANAGSFSDNLGIDVEGLIVEPGE
;
A
#
# COMPACT_ATOMS: atom_id res chain seq x y z
N MET A 1 -1.01 -41.21 22.15
CA MET A 1 -0.27 -40.22 21.33
C MET A 1 -0.18 -40.52 19.82
N ARG A 2 -0.51 -41.72 19.32
CA ARG A 2 -0.33 -42.08 17.88
C ARG A 2 -1.42 -41.57 16.91
N LYS A 3 -2.48 -40.92 17.42
CA LYS A 3 -3.61 -40.37 16.64
C LYS A 3 -3.43 -38.90 16.27
N LEU A 4 -2.58 -38.14 16.97
CA LEU A 4 -2.30 -36.73 16.66
C LEU A 4 -1.47 -36.56 15.38
N PHE A 5 -0.61 -37.53 15.04
CA PHE A 5 0.23 -37.51 13.83
C PHE A 5 -0.45 -38.05 12.55
N LYS A 6 -1.75 -38.43 12.61
CA LYS A 6 -2.47 -39.02 11.46
C LYS A 6 -3.50 -38.10 10.82
N ASN A 7 -3.71 -36.90 11.35
CA ASN A 7 -4.63 -35.92 10.76
C ASN A 7 -3.93 -35.10 9.67
N LYS A 8 -3.72 -35.70 8.49
CA LYS A 8 -3.18 -35.02 7.29
C LYS A 8 -4.26 -34.32 6.45
N LYS A 9 -5.54 -34.56 6.73
CA LYS A 9 -6.66 -33.88 6.03
C LYS A 9 -6.79 -32.46 6.57
N GLY A 10 -6.39 -31.47 5.77
CA GLY A 10 -6.43 -30.04 6.12
C GLY A 10 -5.04 -29.39 6.28
N GLN A 11 -3.98 -30.18 6.47
CA GLN A 11 -2.60 -29.66 6.61
C GLN A 11 -2.14 -28.92 5.35
N GLY A 12 -2.42 -29.47 4.16
CA GLY A 12 -2.06 -28.82 2.91
C GLY A 12 -2.75 -27.46 2.72
N LEU A 13 -4.00 -27.30 3.16
CA LEU A 13 -4.72 -26.03 3.04
C LEU A 13 -4.07 -24.95 3.93
N VAL A 14 -3.67 -25.30 5.15
CA VAL A 14 -2.96 -24.39 6.06
C VAL A 14 -1.56 -24.07 5.56
N GLU A 15 -0.80 -25.04 5.06
CA GLU A 15 0.55 -24.81 4.51
C GLU A 15 0.51 -23.86 3.32
N TYR A 16 -0.36 -24.11 2.34
CA TYR A 16 -0.50 -23.21 1.20
C TYR A 16 -1.10 -21.85 1.61
N GLY A 17 -2.02 -21.81 2.58
CA GLY A 17 -2.57 -20.55 3.09
C GLY A 17 -1.51 -19.67 3.75
N ILE A 18 -0.64 -20.25 4.57
CA ILE A 18 0.47 -19.52 5.22
C ILE A 18 1.50 -19.07 4.18
N LEU A 19 1.84 -19.92 3.20
CA LEU A 19 2.77 -19.55 2.13
C LEU A 19 2.22 -18.40 1.28
N VAL A 20 0.96 -18.49 0.83
CA VAL A 20 0.32 -17.43 0.05
C VAL A 20 0.23 -16.13 0.86
N GLY A 21 -0.15 -16.21 2.13
CA GLY A 21 -0.18 -15.04 3.02
C GLY A 21 1.19 -14.38 3.20
N GLY A 22 2.24 -15.19 3.38
CA GLY A 22 3.61 -14.69 3.51
C GLY A 22 4.11 -13.99 2.25
N ILE A 23 3.89 -14.60 1.07
CA ILE A 23 4.28 -14.01 -0.22
C ILE A 23 3.51 -12.71 -0.47
N ALA A 24 2.20 -12.71 -0.19
CA ALA A 24 1.37 -11.52 -0.31
C ALA A 24 1.86 -10.37 0.58
N LEU A 25 2.23 -10.65 1.83
CA LEU A 25 2.75 -9.65 2.77
C LEU A 25 4.08 -9.05 2.27
N VAL A 26 4.99 -9.88 1.78
CA VAL A 26 6.28 -9.41 1.24
C VAL A 26 6.08 -8.56 -0.01
N ALA A 27 5.24 -9.01 -0.95
CA ALA A 27 4.92 -8.26 -2.16
C ALA A 27 4.30 -6.90 -1.83
N LEU A 28 3.33 -6.88 -0.90
CA LEU A 28 2.67 -5.68 -0.42
C LEU A 28 3.68 -4.67 0.18
N ALA A 29 4.59 -5.14 1.05
CA ALA A 29 5.63 -4.28 1.63
C ALA A 29 6.59 -3.72 0.57
N ALA A 30 7.01 -4.54 -0.39
CA ALA A 30 7.87 -4.11 -1.48
C ALA A 30 7.21 -3.05 -2.36
N THR A 31 5.93 -3.24 -2.72
CA THR A 31 5.16 -2.28 -3.51
C THR A 31 4.97 -0.95 -2.77
N ALA A 32 4.69 -0.98 -1.46
CA ALA A 32 4.52 0.22 -0.65
C ALA A 32 5.80 1.08 -0.60
N ILE A 33 6.95 0.45 -0.36
CA ILE A 33 8.24 1.16 -0.31
C ILE A 33 8.64 1.67 -1.69
N LEU A 34 8.45 0.85 -2.73
CA LEU A 34 8.80 1.22 -4.10
C LEU A 34 7.95 2.39 -4.59
N GLY A 35 6.65 2.39 -4.30
CA GLY A 35 5.72 3.46 -4.69
C GLY A 35 6.19 4.84 -4.21
N HIS A 36 6.55 4.98 -2.93
CA HIS A 36 7.05 6.25 -2.38
C HIS A 36 8.32 6.72 -3.10
N LYS A 37 9.27 5.81 -3.34
CA LYS A 37 10.52 6.15 -4.03
C LYS A 37 10.30 6.53 -5.49
N THR A 38 9.37 5.87 -6.17
CA THR A 38 9.02 6.22 -7.55
C THR A 38 8.33 7.59 -7.59
N THR A 39 7.43 7.89 -6.66
CA THR A 39 6.83 9.23 -6.56
C THR A 39 7.89 10.30 -6.30
N ASP A 40 8.83 10.07 -5.37
CA ASP A 40 9.93 10.99 -5.09
C ASP A 40 10.80 11.19 -6.34
N LEU A 41 11.11 10.13 -7.08
CA LEU A 41 11.84 10.23 -8.35
C LEU A 41 11.09 11.08 -9.36
N ILE A 42 9.80 10.81 -9.58
CA ILE A 42 9.01 11.59 -10.55
C ILE A 42 8.88 13.05 -10.11
N GLY A 43 8.65 13.32 -8.82
CA GLY A 43 8.59 14.67 -8.27
C GLY A 43 9.91 15.43 -8.44
N THR A 44 11.04 14.78 -8.17
CA THR A 44 12.37 15.40 -8.38
C THR A 44 12.65 15.71 -9.85
N VAL A 45 12.27 14.80 -10.77
CA VAL A 45 12.41 15.05 -12.22
C VAL A 45 11.49 16.19 -12.67
N ALA A 46 10.24 16.21 -12.20
CA ALA A 46 9.28 17.26 -12.51
C ALA A 46 9.78 18.65 -12.05
N GLY A 47 10.37 18.73 -10.86
CA GLY A 47 10.98 19.98 -10.36
C GLY A 47 12.31 20.36 -11.03
N ALA A 48 13.03 19.41 -11.62
CA ALA A 48 14.31 19.65 -12.28
C ALA A 48 14.17 20.02 -13.78
N LEU A 49 12.98 19.88 -14.36
CA LEU A 49 12.72 20.21 -15.76
C LEU A 49 12.78 21.74 -16.00
N PRO A 50 13.52 22.21 -17.01
CA PRO A 50 13.53 23.64 -17.37
C PRO A 50 12.13 24.12 -17.76
N GLY A 51 11.67 25.21 -17.14
CA GLY A 51 10.31 25.74 -17.36
C GLY A 51 9.25 25.23 -16.37
N ALA A 52 9.63 24.39 -15.40
CA ALA A 52 8.80 24.03 -14.26
C ALA A 52 8.51 25.28 -13.39
N HIS A 53 7.37 25.92 -13.63
CA HIS A 53 6.86 26.96 -12.74
C HIS A 53 6.15 26.27 -11.57
N SER A 54 6.30 26.81 -10.37
CA SER A 54 5.68 26.27 -9.14
C SER A 54 4.15 26.23 -9.20
N GLU A 55 3.56 26.99 -10.13
CA GLU A 55 2.13 27.08 -10.41
C GLU A 55 1.63 25.85 -11.20
N ASP A 56 2.47 25.31 -12.09
CA ASP A 56 2.15 24.18 -12.98
C ASP A 56 2.62 22.83 -12.41
N VAL A 57 3.58 22.87 -11.49
CA VAL A 57 4.11 21.69 -10.79
C VAL A 57 3.58 21.70 -9.35
N GLY A 58 2.29 21.44 -9.21
CA GLY A 58 1.69 21.15 -7.91
C GLY A 58 2.37 19.94 -7.24
N PRO A 59 2.22 19.76 -5.92
CA PRO A 59 2.80 18.63 -5.21
C PRO A 59 2.35 17.30 -5.86
N ILE A 60 3.30 16.51 -6.36
CA ILE A 60 3.02 15.14 -6.80
C ILE A 60 2.82 14.30 -5.53
N VAL A 61 1.56 14.06 -5.17
CA VAL A 61 1.20 13.27 -3.99
C VAL A 61 1.12 11.79 -4.37
N SER A 62 1.78 10.93 -3.59
CA SER A 62 1.66 9.48 -3.75
C SER A 62 0.37 9.00 -3.09
N GLY A 63 -0.51 8.38 -3.85
CA GLY A 63 -1.58 7.57 -3.27
C GLY A 63 -0.99 6.27 -2.72
N GLN A 64 -1.35 5.89 -1.49
CA GLN A 64 -0.83 4.68 -0.86
C GLN A 64 -1.91 3.58 -0.79
N LEU A 65 -1.64 2.40 -1.35
CA LEU A 65 -2.54 1.25 -1.15
C LEU A 65 -2.41 0.65 0.25
N VAL A 66 -1.30 0.96 0.92
CA VAL A 66 -0.92 0.45 2.23
C VAL A 66 -0.52 1.65 3.06
N ALA A 67 -1.26 1.91 4.13
CA ALA A 67 -0.93 2.99 5.04
C ALA A 67 0.44 2.74 5.68
N THR A 68 1.39 3.63 5.42
CA THR A 68 2.74 3.57 5.94
C THR A 68 3.15 4.92 6.54
N THR A 69 3.95 4.89 7.59
CA THR A 69 4.46 6.06 8.30
C THR A 69 5.97 6.00 8.37
N THR A 70 6.61 7.16 8.42
CA THR A 70 8.04 7.24 8.68
C THR A 70 8.33 6.83 10.13
N GLN A 71 9.40 6.08 10.32
CA GLN A 71 9.92 5.78 11.64
C GLN A 71 10.57 7.03 12.22
N SER A 72 10.35 7.31 13.51
CA SER A 72 10.89 8.49 14.21
C SER A 72 12.42 8.67 14.10
N SER A 73 13.14 7.62 13.71
CA SER A 73 14.61 7.63 13.48
C SER A 73 15.02 7.93 12.03
N GLY A 74 14.09 8.32 11.16
CA GLY A 74 14.37 9.10 9.94
C GLY A 74 14.77 8.33 8.68
N THR A 75 14.86 6.99 8.68
CA THR A 75 15.33 6.25 7.49
C THR A 75 14.49 5.03 7.12
N GLY A 76 13.46 4.69 7.90
CA GLY A 76 12.60 3.53 7.69
C GLY A 76 11.14 3.90 7.42
N LEU A 77 10.50 3.17 6.51
CA LEU A 77 9.04 3.19 6.32
C LEU A 77 8.44 2.01 7.11
N VAL A 78 7.47 2.28 7.97
CA VAL A 78 6.80 1.30 8.84
C VAL A 78 5.30 1.28 8.51
N LEU A 79 4.62 0.15 8.70
CA LEU A 79 3.16 0.10 8.55
C LEU A 79 2.50 1.04 9.56
N ALA A 80 1.52 1.81 9.11
CA ALA A 80 0.77 2.70 9.98
C ALA A 80 -0.04 1.88 11.00
N ALA A 81 -0.08 2.35 12.24
CA ALA A 81 -0.82 1.69 13.32
C ALA A 81 -2.35 1.69 13.08
N ASN A 82 -2.84 2.66 12.32
CA ASN A 82 -4.23 2.74 11.87
C ASN A 82 -4.24 2.74 10.33
N ALA A 83 -4.99 1.82 9.74
CA ALA A 83 -5.22 1.83 8.30
C ALA A 83 -6.26 2.92 7.97
N GLY A 84 -5.88 3.91 7.13
CA GLY A 84 -6.80 4.90 6.58
C GLY A 84 -7.76 4.30 5.55
N SER A 85 -8.81 5.04 5.18
CA SER A 85 -9.73 4.62 4.11
C SER A 85 -9.06 4.71 2.73
N PHE A 86 -9.59 3.99 1.71
CA PHE A 86 -9.04 4.09 0.35
C PHE A 86 -9.23 5.47 -0.25
N SER A 87 -10.30 6.19 0.10
CA SER A 87 -10.51 7.57 -0.34
C SER A 87 -9.45 8.50 0.23
N ASP A 88 -9.16 8.40 1.53
CA ASP A 88 -8.10 9.19 2.17
C ASP A 88 -6.72 8.82 1.63
N ASN A 89 -6.47 7.54 1.40
CA ASN A 89 -5.14 7.06 1.02
C ASN A 89 -4.82 7.27 -0.47
N LEU A 90 -5.83 7.24 -1.36
CA LEU A 90 -5.66 7.42 -2.81
C LEU A 90 -6.10 8.79 -3.30
N GLY A 91 -6.74 9.61 -2.44
CA GLY A 91 -7.29 10.91 -2.83
C GLY A 91 -8.46 10.81 -3.81
N ILE A 92 -9.14 9.67 -3.86
CA ILE A 92 -10.28 9.41 -4.73
C ILE A 92 -11.56 9.62 -3.92
N ASP A 93 -12.42 10.54 -4.35
CA ASP A 93 -13.76 10.69 -3.80
C ASP A 93 -14.58 9.44 -4.14
N VAL A 94 -14.94 8.65 -3.13
CA VAL A 94 -15.71 7.42 -3.30
C VAL A 94 -17.20 7.63 -3.06
N GLU A 95 -17.58 8.68 -2.33
CA GLU A 95 -18.97 9.11 -2.14
C GLU A 95 -19.59 9.55 -3.48
N GLY A 96 -18.82 10.20 -4.35
CA GLY A 96 -19.27 10.56 -5.70
C GLY A 96 -19.39 9.39 -6.69
N LEU A 97 -18.83 8.21 -6.36
CA LEU A 97 -18.86 7.02 -7.25
C LEU A 97 -20.11 6.17 -7.08
N ILE A 98 -20.86 6.37 -6.00
CA ILE A 98 -22.10 5.64 -5.72
C ILE A 98 -23.26 6.56 -6.09
N VAL A 99 -23.84 6.32 -7.28
CA VAL A 99 -25.13 6.90 -7.62
C VAL A 99 -26.20 6.00 -7.04
N GLU A 100 -26.76 6.39 -5.91
CA GLU A 100 -27.97 5.75 -5.38
C GLU A 100 -29.11 5.94 -6.39
N PRO A 101 -29.90 4.90 -6.69
CA PRO A 101 -31.10 5.08 -7.49
C PRO A 101 -32.01 6.06 -6.75
N GLY A 102 -32.28 7.21 -7.37
CA GLY A 102 -33.18 8.21 -6.79
C GLY A 102 -34.54 7.60 -6.45
N GLU A 103 -35.13 8.08 -5.36
CA GLU A 103 -36.54 7.80 -5.02
C GLU A 103 -37.47 8.03 -6.22
#